data_AF-A0A2M7XHX3-F1
#
_entry.id   AF-A0A2M7XHX3-F1
#
_cell.length_a   1.000
_cell.length_b   1.000
_cell.length_c   1.000
_cell.angle_alpha   90.00
_cell.angle_beta   90.00
_cell.angle_gamma   90.00
#
_symmetry.space_group_name_H-M   'P 1'
#
loop_
_entity.id
_entity.type
_entity.pdbx_description
1 polymer ?
#
loop_
_entity_poly.entity_id
_entity_poly.type
_entity_poly.pdbx_seq_one_letter_code
_entity_poly.pdbx_strand_id
1 'polypeptide(L)'
;MNISIPLFILLVPFALFLLFYIFYSLFNLYHLLRYGISEYKMFLVIVVYMGISIFLFGSVLYGFQQFDWLVSFDLSSIFSNTSTHLFEPIL
;
A
#
# COMPACT_ATOMS: atom_id res chain seq x y z
N MET A 1 15.46 -15.10 22.47
CA MET A 1 14.50 -13.97 22.55
C MET A 1 13.61 -14.08 21.34
N ASN A 2 12.31 -14.30 21.52
CA ASN A 2 11.37 -14.28 20.40
C ASN A 2 11.14 -12.82 20.03
N ILE A 3 11.53 -12.45 18.81
CA ILE A 3 11.25 -11.14 18.24
C ILE A 3 10.01 -11.33 17.36
N SER A 4 8.87 -10.85 17.86
CA SER A 4 7.60 -10.90 17.15
C SER A 4 7.28 -9.51 16.62
N ILE A 5 7.20 -9.35 15.29
CA ILE A 5 6.84 -8.08 14.65
C ILE A 5 5.36 -8.14 14.24
N PRO A 6 4.53 -7.18 14.65
CA PRO A 6 3.14 -7.16 14.26
C PRO A 6 2.98 -6.79 12.78
N LEU A 7 2.08 -7.46 12.07
CA LEU A 7 1.92 -7.31 10.63
C LEU A 7 1.45 -5.89 10.22
N PHE A 8 0.76 -5.17 11.12
CA PHE A 8 0.29 -3.81 10.85
C PHE A 8 1.42 -2.83 10.48
N ILE A 9 2.67 -3.12 10.87
CA ILE A 9 3.82 -2.26 10.55
C ILE A 9 4.00 -2.13 9.02
N LEU A 10 3.61 -3.17 8.27
CA LEU A 10 3.68 -3.20 6.81
C LEU A 10 2.70 -2.21 6.15
N LEU A 11 1.66 -1.77 6.87
CA LEU A 11 0.68 -0.81 6.40
C LEU A 11 1.18 0.64 6.52
N VAL A 12 2.25 0.90 7.29
CA VAL A 12 2.74 2.26 7.52
C VAL A 12 3.20 2.94 6.20
N PRO A 13 4.01 2.30 5.34
CA PRO A 13 4.39 2.90 4.06
C PRO A 13 3.19 3.13 3.14
N PHE A 14 2.20 2.22 3.16
CA PHE A 14 0.97 2.33 2.38
C PHE A 14 0.11 3.51 2.86
N ALA A 15 -0.06 3.67 4.17
CA ALA A 15 -0.78 4.80 4.77
C ALA A 15 -0.09 6.14 4.44
N LEU A 16 1.25 6.18 4.48
CA LEU A 16 2.02 7.36 4.13
C LEU A 16 1.85 7.72 2.64
N PHE A 17 1.89 6.73 1.75
CA PHE A 17 1.60 6.92 0.33
C PHE A 17 0.19 7.46 0.10
N LEU A 18 -0.83 6.90 0.75
CA LEU A 18 -2.21 7.36 0.67
C LEU A 18 -2.35 8.81 1.14
N LEU A 19 -1.67 9.18 2.23
CA LEU A 19 -1.67 10.55 2.74
C LEU A 19 -1.15 11.54 1.69
N PHE A 20 0.01 11.28 1.10
CA PHE A 20 0.56 12.12 0.03
C PHE A 20 -0.32 12.15 -1.22
N TYR A 21 -0.88 11.00 -1.58
CA TYR A 21 -1.80 10.89 -2.72
C TYR A 21 -3.05 11.77 -2.52
N ILE A 22 -3.64 11.77 -1.32
CA ILE A 22 -4.81 12.59 -0.99
C ILE A 22 -4.46 14.08 -1.09
N PHE A 23 -3.33 14.51 -0.54
CA PHE A 23 -2.88 15.90 -0.66
C PHE A 23 -2.68 16.30 -2.13
N TYR A 24 -1.97 15.49 -2.91
CA TYR A 24 -1.76 15.73 -4.34
C TYR A 24 -3.09 15.85 -5.10
N SER A 25 -4.03 14.94 -4.80
CA SER A 25 -5.36 14.91 -5.42
C SER A 25 -6.18 16.15 -5.06
N LEU A 26 -6.17 16.57 -3.80
CA LEU A 26 -6.83 17.81 -3.35
C LEU A 26 -6.25 19.05 -4.03
N PHE A 27 -4.92 19.13 -4.17
CA PHE A 27 -4.27 20.24 -4.88
C PHE A 27 -4.68 20.29 -6.35
N ASN A 28 -4.71 19.15 -7.04
CA ASN A 28 -5.16 19.08 -8.43
C ASN A 28 -6.64 19.45 -8.59
N LEU A 29 -7.49 18.97 -7.67
CA LEU A 29 -8.91 19.31 -7.68
C LEU A 29 -9.11 20.81 -7.41
N TYR A 30 -8.42 21.37 -6.42
CA TYR A 30 -8.45 22.80 -6.11
C TYR A 30 -7.98 23.62 -7.31
N HIS A 31 -6.88 23.22 -7.97
CA HIS A 31 -6.37 23.89 -9.15
C HIS A 31 -7.42 23.92 -10.27
N LEU A 32 -8.06 22.78 -10.54
CA LEU A 32 -9.14 22.69 -11.54
C LEU A 32 -10.33 23.59 -11.21
N LEU A 33 -10.75 23.62 -9.95
CA LEU A 33 -11.89 24.44 -9.50
C LEU A 33 -11.57 25.95 -9.52
N ARG A 34 -10.34 26.33 -9.17
CA ARG A 34 -9.92 27.74 -9.02
C ARG A 34 -9.52 28.39 -10.33
N TYR A 35 -8.68 27.71 -11.12
CA TYR A 35 -8.10 28.27 -12.34
C TYR A 35 -8.90 27.89 -13.59
N GLY A 36 -9.92 27.05 -13.43
CA GLY A 36 -10.74 26.56 -14.52
C GLY A 36 -9.97 25.60 -15.42
N ILE A 37 -10.71 25.03 -16.35
CA ILE A 37 -10.20 24.06 -17.31
C ILE A 37 -9.66 24.85 -18.50
N SER A 38 -8.35 25.14 -18.53
CA SER A 38 -7.73 25.78 -19.69
C SER A 38 -7.91 24.94 -20.97
N GLU A 39 -7.92 23.61 -20.82
CA GLU A 39 -8.19 22.67 -21.90
C GLU A 39 -9.06 21.50 -21.40
N TYR A 40 -10.21 21.28 -22.05
CA TYR A 40 -11.16 20.21 -21.71
C TYR A 40 -10.49 18.82 -21.59
N LYS A 41 -9.42 18.59 -22.36
CA LYS A 41 -8.61 17.37 -22.33
C LYS A 41 -7.95 17.14 -20.98
N MET A 42 -7.39 18.17 -20.34
CA MET A 42 -6.75 18.03 -19.02
C MET A 42 -7.76 17.65 -17.94
N PHE A 43 -8.97 18.22 -17.98
CA PHE A 43 -10.03 17.85 -17.05
C PHE A 43 -10.39 16.38 -17.16
N LEU A 44 -10.62 15.88 -18.37
CA LEU A 44 -10.97 14.48 -18.60
C LEU A 44 -9.87 13.55 -18.08
N VAL A 45 -8.60 13.86 -18.36
CA VAL A 45 -7.46 13.07 -17.86
C VAL A 45 -7.44 13.03 -16.33
N ILE A 46 -7.60 14.17 -15.65
CA ILE A 46 -7.55 14.23 -14.19
C ILE A 46 -8.74 13.48 -13.57
N VAL A 47 -9.95 13.64 -14.12
CA VAL A 47 -11.15 12.95 -13.62
C VAL A 47 -11.04 11.44 -13.79
N VAL A 48 -10.60 10.97 -14.97
CA VAL A 48 -10.41 9.53 -15.23
C VAL A 48 -9.31 8.97 -14.32
N TYR A 49 -8.18 9.69 -14.18
CA TYR A 49 -7.09 9.28 -13.30
C TYR A 49 -7.54 9.16 -11.84
N MET A 50 -8.25 10.17 -11.31
CA MET A 50 -8.79 10.14 -9.96
C MET A 50 -9.82 9.01 -9.79
N GLY A 51 -10.72 8.84 -10.74
CA GLY A 51 -11.74 7.78 -10.69
C GLY A 51 -11.14 6.38 -10.66
N ILE A 52 -10.19 6.09 -11.54
CA ILE A 52 -9.48 4.81 -11.57
C ILE A 52 -8.71 4.59 -10.27
N SER A 53 -8.04 5.62 -9.78
CA SER A 53 -7.27 5.53 -8.54
C SER A 53 -8.17 5.22 -7.34
N ILE A 54 -9.31 5.92 -7.20
CA ILE A 54 -10.30 5.66 -6.14
C ILE A 54 -10.81 4.21 -6.23
N PHE A 55 -11.13 3.74 -7.43
CA PHE A 55 -11.58 2.37 -7.64
C PHE A 55 -10.51 1.33 -7.24
N LEU A 56 -9.25 1.54 -7.62
CA LEU A 56 -8.14 0.67 -7.25
C LEU A 56 -7.92 0.67 -5.74
N PHE A 57 -7.91 1.84 -5.09
CA PHE A 57 -7.77 1.93 -3.64
C PHE A 57 -8.92 1.21 -2.91
N GLY A 58 -10.16 1.40 -3.36
CA GLY A 58 -11.31 0.68 -2.81
C GLY A 58 -11.16 -0.83 -2.93
N SER A 59 -10.65 -1.30 -4.07
CA SER A 59 -10.40 -2.74 -4.31
C SER A 59 -9.32 -3.31 -3.38
N VAL A 60 -8.23 -2.56 -3.16
CA VAL A 60 -7.17 -2.95 -2.22
C VAL A 60 -7.67 -3.00 -0.79
N LEU A 61 -8.42 -1.98 -0.35
CA LEU A 61 -9.01 -1.96 0.99
C LEU A 61 -10.00 -3.10 1.21
N TYR A 62 -10.79 -3.45 0.20
CA TYR A 62 -11.67 -4.61 0.23
C TYR A 62 -10.87 -5.91 0.38
N GLY A 63 -9.78 -6.07 -0.38
CA GLY A 63 -8.89 -7.22 -0.25
C GLY A 63 -8.24 -7.34 1.14
N PHE A 64 -7.93 -6.21 1.78
CA PHE A 64 -7.33 -6.19 3.12
C PHE A 64 -8.26 -6.71 4.22
N GLN A 65 -9.57 -6.75 4.01
CA GLN A 65 -10.52 -7.27 5.00
C GLN A 65 -10.36 -8.78 5.25
N GLN A 66 -9.73 -9.50 4.33
CA GLN A 66 -9.51 -10.95 4.44
C GLN A 66 -8.34 -11.32 5.35
N PHE A 67 -7.52 -10.36 5.76
CA PHE A 67 -6.31 -10.58 6.55
C PHE A 67 -6.48 -10.09 7.98
N ASP A 68 -6.02 -10.89 8.94
CA ASP A 68 -5.91 -10.47 10.33
C ASP A 68 -4.58 -9.73 10.54
N TRP A 69 -4.66 -8.40 10.57
CA TRP A 69 -3.51 -7.51 10.71
C TRP A 69 -2.95 -7.42 12.14
N LEU A 70 -3.66 -7.99 13.13
CA LEU A 70 -3.21 -8.07 14.51
C LEU A 70 -2.28 -9.27 14.76
N VAL A 71 -2.18 -10.18 13.79
CA VAL A 71 -1.25 -11.31 13.85
C VAL A 71 0.19 -10.79 13.87
N SER A 72 0.99 -11.38 14.75
CA SER A 72 2.43 -11.13 14.81
C SER A 72 3.20 -12.22 14.09
N PHE A 73 4.20 -11.79 13.32
CA PHE A 73 5.13 -12.68 12.65
C PHE A 73 6.34 -12.97 13.55
N ASP A 74 6.68 -14.24 13.77
CA ASP A 74 7.87 -14.64 14.54
C ASP A 74 9.09 -14.76 13.63
N LEU A 75 10.06 -13.85 13.78
CA LEU A 75 11.27 -13.86 12.96
C LEU A 75 12.17 -15.05 13.23
N SER A 76 12.11 -15.64 14.43
CA SER A 76 13.00 -16.76 14.78
C SER A 76 12.74 -17.99 13.91
N SER A 77 11.49 -18.18 13.47
CA SER A 77 11.06 -19.27 12.58
C SER A 77 11.62 -19.17 11.15
N ILE A 78 11.90 -17.97 10.65
CA ILE A 78 12.53 -17.78 9.32
C ILE A 78 13.99 -18.22 9.38
N PHE A 79 14.72 -17.80 10.41
CA PHE A 79 16.16 -18.03 10.51
C PHE A 79 16.50 -19.48 10.90
N SER A 80 15.63 -20.19 11.64
CA SER A 80 15.89 -21.59 12.00
C SER A 80 15.86 -22.52 10.78
N ASN A 81 14.92 -22.33 9.85
CA ASN A 81 14.75 -23.19 8.67
C ASN A 81 15.89 -23.04 7.63
N THR A 82 16.61 -21.92 7.63
CA THR A 82 17.77 -21.72 6.74
C THR A 82 18.97 -22.57 7.17
N SER A 83 19.11 -22.85 8.46
CA SER A 83 20.25 -23.61 8.98
C SER A 83 20.17 -25.10 8.66
N THR A 84 18.97 -25.68 8.60
CA THR A 84 18.79 -27.13 8.38
C THR A 84 19.01 -27.58 6.93
N HIS A 85 18.87 -26.68 5.95
CA HIS A 85 19.09 -27.02 4.53
C HIS A 85 20.54 -26.85 4.03
N LEU A 86 21.43 -26.21 4.81
CA LEU A 86 22.85 -26.04 4.44
C LEU A 86 23.76 -27.17 4.92
N PHE A 87 23.23 -28.14 5.68
CA PHE A 87 24.00 -29.25 6.27
C PHE A 87 23.53 -30.63 5.82
N GLU A 88 22.77 -30.77 4.73
CA GLU A 88 22.59 -32.09 4.13
C GLU A 88 23.88 -32.49 3.39
N PRO A 89 24.64 -33.50 3.87
CA PRO A 89 25.72 -34.06 3.07
C PRO A 89 25.11 -34.74 1.84
N ILE A 90 25.57 -34.35 0.66
CA ILE A 90 25.30 -35.06 -0.59
C ILE A 90 25.97 -36.44 -0.44
N LEU A 91 25.18 -37.45 -0.09
CA LEU A 91 25.56 -38.87 -0.14
C LEU A 91 25.30 -39.41 -1.55
#